data_AF-A0A7W2LZT2-F1
#
_entry.id   AF-A0A7W2LZT2-F1
#
_cell.length_a   1.000
_cell.length_b   1.000
_cell.length_c   1.000
_cell.angle_alpha   90.00
_cell.angle_beta   90.00
_cell.angle_gamma   90.00
#
_symmetry.space_group_name_H-M   'P 1'
#
loop_
_entity.id
_entity.type
_entity.pdbx_description
1 polymer ?
#
loop_
_entity_poly.entity_id
_entity_poly.type
_entity_poly.pdbx_seq_one_letter_code
_entity_poly.pdbx_strand_id
1 'polypeptide(L)'
;MLKSQVNRGYHRVTLTVRVDGKRERHRFEVHRLVLMAYAGLPQDDDHQARHLNGVSTDNRPGNLVWGTREDNAQDAIRHGTLGPGMRARHRRLTEAQVIEIRRRRAHGESPKALAEEFGVCREYIPVLVKGRAWSCIPI
;
A
#
# COMPACT_ATOMS: atom_id res chain seq x y z
N MET A 1 -25.91 -0.31 7.01
CA MET A 1 -24.49 -0.33 6.58
C MET A 1 -24.25 0.78 5.56
N LEU A 2 -23.19 1.58 5.75
CA LEU A 2 -22.70 2.51 4.72
C LEU A 2 -21.93 1.72 3.64
N LYS A 3 -22.30 1.89 2.37
CA LYS A 3 -21.58 1.28 1.25
C LYS A 3 -20.36 2.14 0.90
N SER A 4 -19.18 1.53 0.81
CA SER A 4 -17.98 2.18 0.27
C SER A 4 -17.78 1.83 -1.20
N GLN A 5 -17.00 2.65 -1.90
CA GLN A 5 -16.56 2.42 -3.28
C GLN A 5 -15.05 2.57 -3.35
N VAL A 6 -14.36 1.78 -4.19
CA VAL A 6 -12.92 1.94 -4.42
C VAL A 6 -12.70 3.03 -5.48
N ASN A 7 -11.88 4.02 -5.17
CA ASN A 7 -11.50 5.10 -6.08
C ASN A 7 -9.99 5.34 -5.97
N ARG A 8 -9.27 5.28 -7.10
CA ARG A 8 -7.79 5.41 -7.14
C ARG A 8 -7.05 4.51 -6.13
N GLY A 9 -7.59 3.31 -5.88
CA GLY A 9 -7.03 2.36 -4.92
C GLY A 9 -7.53 2.50 -3.47
N TYR A 10 -8.25 3.56 -3.12
CA TYR A 10 -8.72 3.80 -1.75
C TYR A 10 -10.23 3.57 -1.61
N HIS A 11 -10.66 2.99 -0.49
CA HIS A 11 -12.07 2.98 -0.12
C HIS A 11 -12.55 4.39 0.21
N ARG A 12 -13.68 4.78 -0.37
CA ARG A 12 -14.32 6.09 -0.18
C ARG A 12 -15.78 5.92 0.19
N VAL A 13 -16.28 6.76 1.08
CA VAL A 13 -17.69 6.89 1.42
C VAL A 13 -18.16 8.30 1.10
N THR A 14 -19.45 8.43 0.80
CA THR A 14 -20.10 9.74 0.65
C THR A 14 -21.12 9.89 1.76
N LEU A 15 -20.92 10.90 2.61
CA LEU A 15 -21.87 11.29 3.64
C LEU A 15 -22.73 12.42 3.07
N THR A 16 -24.05 12.28 3.18
CA THR A 16 -24.98 13.37 2.87
C THR A 16 -25.52 13.88 4.18
N VAL A 17 -25.27 15.15 4.48
CA VAL A 17 -25.76 15.83 5.68
C VAL A 17 -26.67 16.97 5.28
N ARG A 18 -27.48 17.47 6.22
CA ARG A 18 -28.21 18.72 6.05
C ARG A 18 -27.58 19.79 6.93
N VAL A 19 -27.20 20.90 6.33
CA VAL A 19 -26.69 22.11 7.01
C VAL A 19 -27.59 23.25 6.57
N ASP A 20 -28.19 23.96 7.53
CA ASP A 20 -29.14 25.06 7.28
C ASP A 20 -30.27 24.70 6.28
N GLY A 21 -30.82 23.49 6.43
CA GLY A 21 -31.89 22.97 5.55
C GLY A 21 -31.44 22.54 4.15
N LYS A 22 -30.20 22.83 3.75
CA LYS A 22 -29.63 22.44 2.46
C LYS A 22 -28.91 21.11 2.57
N ARG A 23 -29.03 20.26 1.54
CA ARG A 23 -28.30 18.99 1.46
C ARG A 23 -26.87 19.26 0.99
N GLU A 24 -25.92 18.81 1.79
CA GLU A 24 -24.50 18.81 1.43
C GLU A 24 -23.97 17.39 1.30
N ARG A 25 -23.04 17.19 0.37
CA ARG A 25 -22.40 15.89 0.14
C ARG A 25 -20.91 16.01 0.37
N HIS A 26 -20.43 15.22 1.32
CA HIS A 26 -19.02 15.19 1.73
C HIS A 26 -18.44 13.83 1.38
N ARG A 27 -17.27 13.84 0.71
CA ARG A 27 -16.58 12.62 0.29
C ARG A 27 -15.38 12.42 1.20
N PHE A 28 -15.31 11.24 1.81
CA PHE A 28 -14.23 10.91 2.72
C PHE A 28 -13.59 9.59 2.34
N GLU A 29 -12.26 9.56 2.41
CA GLU A 29 -11.51 8.32 2.33
C GLU A 29 -11.63 7.58 3.66
N VAL A 30 -11.91 6.27 3.57
CA VAL A 30 -12.21 5.44 4.76
C VAL A 30 -10.99 5.36 5.68
N HIS A 31 -9.78 5.23 5.13
CA HIS A 31 -8.56 5.16 5.93
C HIS A 31 -8.35 6.43 6.78
N ARG A 32 -8.62 7.63 6.26
CA ARG A 32 -8.58 8.88 7.05
C ARG A 32 -9.64 8.89 8.15
N LEU A 33 -10.88 8.48 7.87
CA LEU A 33 -11.94 8.41 8.88
C LEU A 33 -11.58 7.45 10.02
N VAL A 34 -11.05 6.26 9.67
CA VAL A 34 -10.59 5.29 10.66
C VAL A 34 -9.45 5.87 11.49
N LEU A 35 -8.44 6.45 10.84
CA LEU A 35 -7.30 6.99 11.55
C LEU A 35 -7.70 8.16 12.48
N MET A 36 -8.60 9.04 12.04
CA MET A 36 -9.17 10.09 12.90
C MET A 36 -9.91 9.54 14.13
N ALA A 37 -10.65 8.44 13.96
CA ALA A 37 -11.42 7.84 15.05
C ALA A 37 -10.56 7.12 16.09
N TYR A 38 -9.41 6.54 15.70
CA TYR A 38 -8.57 5.72 16.58
C TYR A 38 -7.29 6.41 17.05
N ALA A 39 -6.72 7.32 16.25
CA ALA A 39 -5.46 8.03 16.56
C ALA A 39 -5.64 9.55 16.69
N GLY A 40 -6.86 10.06 16.52
CA GLY A 40 -7.15 11.48 16.57
C GLY A 40 -6.88 12.22 15.24
N LEU A 41 -7.12 13.52 15.27
CA LEU A 41 -6.92 14.40 14.12
C LEU A 41 -5.44 14.46 13.72
N PRO A 42 -5.12 14.67 12.44
CA PRO A 42 -3.76 14.94 12.03
C PRO A 42 -3.23 16.19 12.76
N GLN A 43 -1.90 16.25 12.95
CA GLN A 43 -1.25 17.38 13.62
C GLN A 43 -1.44 18.70 12.85
N ASP A 44 -1.45 18.62 11.52
CA ASP A 44 -1.72 19.72 10.60
C ASP A 44 -2.36 19.21 9.30
N ASP A 45 -2.77 20.14 8.43
CA ASP A 45 -3.42 19.83 7.15
C ASP A 45 -2.49 19.15 6.13
N ASP A 46 -1.17 19.22 6.33
CA ASP A 46 -0.18 18.60 5.44
C ASP A 46 0.09 17.13 5.75
N HIS A 47 -0.35 16.65 6.91
CA HIS A 47 -0.26 15.24 7.27
C HIS A 47 -1.21 14.37 6.43
N GLN A 48 -0.62 13.30 5.90
CA GLN A 48 -1.30 12.26 5.15
C GLN A 48 -1.49 11.02 6.00
N ALA A 49 -2.60 10.34 5.79
CA ALA A 49 -2.79 9.01 6.34
C ALA A 49 -2.04 8.01 5.45
N ARG A 50 -1.15 7.22 6.05
CA ARG A 50 -0.27 6.27 5.37
C ARG A 50 -0.65 4.84 5.75
N HIS A 51 -0.39 3.89 4.85
CA HIS A 51 -0.59 2.45 5.07
C HIS A 51 0.77 1.79 5.23
N LEU A 52 1.06 1.26 6.42
CA LEU A 52 2.37 0.71 6.77
C LEU A 52 2.78 -0.53 5.94
N ASN A 53 1.80 -1.22 5.36
CA ASN A 53 2.03 -2.40 4.52
C ASN A 53 1.92 -2.11 3.01
N GLY A 54 1.70 -0.86 2.61
CA GLY A 54 1.51 -0.48 1.21
C GLY A 54 0.22 -0.97 0.55
N VAL A 55 -0.73 -1.53 1.32
CA VAL A 55 -2.03 -2.01 0.82
C VAL A 55 -3.11 -1.01 1.17
N SER A 56 -3.50 -0.18 0.19
CA SER A 56 -4.47 0.93 0.36
C SER A 56 -5.89 0.50 0.75
N THR A 57 -6.23 -0.78 0.63
CA THR A 57 -7.53 -1.34 1.04
C THR A 57 -7.52 -1.91 2.47
N ASP A 58 -6.35 -2.10 3.08
CA ASP A 58 -6.22 -2.58 4.46
C ASP A 58 -6.33 -1.43 5.46
N ASN A 59 -7.57 -1.11 5.84
CA ASN A 59 -7.89 0.02 6.71
C ASN A 59 -7.93 -0.36 8.20
N ARG A 60 -7.23 -1.42 8.63
CA ARG A 60 -7.15 -1.76 10.06
C ARG A 60 -6.42 -0.63 10.81
N PRO A 61 -6.90 -0.18 11.99
CA PRO A 61 -6.27 0.93 12.72
C PRO A 61 -4.77 0.75 12.95
N GLY A 62 -4.33 -0.47 13.29
CA GLY A 62 -2.90 -0.77 13.49
C GLY A 62 -2.04 -0.76 12.22
N ASN A 63 -2.63 -0.62 11.02
CA ASN A 63 -1.92 -0.48 9.75
C ASN A 63 -1.85 0.98 9.27
N LEU A 64 -2.49 1.91 9.98
CA LEU A 64 -2.62 3.30 9.56
C LEU A 64 -1.85 4.23 10.50
N VAL A 65 -1.20 5.24 9.94
CA VAL A 65 -0.48 6.26 10.71
C VAL A 65 -0.51 7.61 10.01
N TRP A 66 -0.51 8.70 10.77
CA TRP A 66 -0.29 10.03 10.21
C TRP A 66 1.19 10.20 9.88
N GLY A 67 1.50 10.92 8.81
CA GLY A 67 2.87 11.33 8.54
C GLY A 67 2.95 12.37 7.46
N THR A 68 4.15 12.86 7.23
CA THR A 68 4.44 13.90 6.25
C THR A 68 4.41 13.35 4.82
N ARG A 69 4.50 14.26 3.84
CA ARG A 69 4.74 13.89 2.44
C ARG A 69 6.02 13.10 2.24
N GLU A 70 7.06 13.42 2.99
CA GLU A 70 8.34 12.72 2.95
C GLU A 70 8.18 11.29 3.47
N ASP A 71 7.50 11.10 4.60
CA ASP A 71 7.27 9.76 5.14
C ASP A 71 6.47 8.88 4.17
N ASN A 72 5.45 9.44 3.51
CA ASN A 72 4.67 8.71 2.50
C ASN A 72 5.51 8.38 1.26
N ALA A 73 6.43 9.26 0.86
CA ALA A 73 7.36 8.98 -0.24
C ALA A 73 8.35 7.86 0.14
N GLN A 74 8.84 7.86 1.37
CA GLN A 74 9.70 6.79 1.90
C GLN A 74 8.97 5.46 1.97
N ASP A 75 7.71 5.43 2.41
CA ASP A 75 6.87 4.23 2.35
C ASP A 75 6.73 3.74 0.91
N ALA A 76 6.47 4.65 -0.04
CA ALA A 76 6.37 4.29 -1.44
C ALA A 76 7.68 3.71 -2.01
N ILE A 77 8.84 4.22 -1.58
CA ILE A 77 10.16 3.67 -1.94
C ILE A 77 10.35 2.29 -1.34
N ARG A 78 10.03 2.12 -0.05
CA ARG A 78 10.11 0.85 0.69
C ARG A 78 9.24 -0.22 0.03
N HIS A 79 7.98 0.12 -0.23
CA HIS A 79 7.00 -0.74 -0.90
C HIS A 79 7.29 -0.94 -2.40
N GLY A 80 8.27 -0.21 -2.93
CA GLY A 80 8.72 -0.32 -4.31
C GLY A 80 7.73 0.22 -5.34
N THR A 81 6.77 1.05 -4.92
CA THR A 81 5.82 1.77 -5.77
C THR A 81 6.40 3.10 -6.29
N LEU A 82 7.43 3.62 -5.62
CA LEU A 82 8.25 4.75 -6.05
C LEU A 82 9.71 4.29 -6.25
N GLY A 83 10.36 4.67 -7.36
CA GLY A 83 11.74 4.28 -7.65
C GLY A 83 12.25 4.85 -8.98
N PRO A 84 13.54 4.66 -9.34
CA PRO A 84 14.14 5.27 -10.51
C PRO A 84 13.43 4.90 -11.82
N GLY A 85 12.86 5.91 -12.47
CA GLY A 85 12.18 5.80 -13.75
C GLY A 85 10.83 5.08 -13.67
N MET A 86 10.21 4.91 -14.84
CA MET A 86 8.89 4.29 -15.02
C MET A 86 8.81 2.80 -14.61
N ARG A 87 9.89 2.24 -14.06
CA ARG A 87 10.04 0.83 -13.71
C ARG A 87 9.19 0.41 -12.51
N ALA A 88 9.05 1.26 -11.49
CA ALA A 88 8.27 0.92 -10.29
C ALA A 88 6.79 0.63 -10.62
N ARG A 89 6.19 1.50 -11.44
CA ARG A 89 4.82 1.37 -11.97
C ARG A 89 4.56 0.05 -12.72
N HIS A 90 5.58 -0.50 -13.37
CA HIS A 90 5.49 -1.71 -14.19
C HIS A 90 5.88 -2.99 -13.42
N ARG A 91 6.15 -2.88 -12.12
CA ARG A 91 6.45 -4.06 -11.28
C ARG A 91 5.16 -4.86 -11.07
N ARG A 92 5.23 -6.15 -11.42
CA ARG A 92 4.13 -7.11 -11.21
C ARG A 92 4.03 -7.67 -9.79
N LEU A 93 5.10 -7.53 -9.01
CA LEU A 93 5.17 -8.03 -7.64
C LEU A 93 5.12 -6.87 -6.64
N THR A 94 4.57 -7.12 -5.46
CA THR A 94 4.64 -6.23 -4.31
C THR A 94 5.85 -6.56 -3.44
N GLU A 95 6.24 -5.65 -2.54
CA GLU A 95 7.28 -5.91 -1.54
C GLU A 95 7.01 -7.19 -0.73
N ALA A 96 5.79 -7.34 -0.21
CA ALA A 96 5.38 -8.51 0.57
C ALA A 96 5.52 -9.82 -0.22
N GLN A 97 5.17 -9.81 -1.51
CA GLN A 97 5.36 -10.97 -2.39
C GLN A 97 6.84 -11.28 -2.60
N VAL A 98 7.71 -10.27 -2.75
CA VAL A 98 9.15 -10.49 -2.88
C VAL A 98 9.74 -11.06 -1.60
N ILE A 99 9.32 -10.59 -0.43
CA ILE A 99 9.71 -11.13 0.87
C ILE A 99 9.29 -12.60 0.98
N GLU A 100 8.04 -12.93 0.61
CA GLU A 100 7.55 -14.31 0.67
C GLU A 100 8.29 -15.23 -0.31
N ILE A 101 8.56 -14.77 -1.54
CA ILE A 101 9.38 -15.50 -2.52
C ILE A 101 10.78 -15.79 -1.96
N ARG A 102 11.42 -14.81 -1.30
CA ARG A 102 12.73 -15.00 -0.65
C ARG A 102 12.65 -16.04 0.46
N ARG A 103 11.65 -15.92 1.34
CA ARG A 103 11.42 -16.85 2.45
C ARG A 103 11.21 -18.28 1.95
N ARG A 104 10.32 -18.49 0.99
CA ARG A 104 10.03 -19.82 0.43
C ARG A 104 11.21 -20.41 -0.33
N ARG A 105 11.95 -19.57 -1.06
CA ARG A 105 13.18 -20.02 -1.73
C ARG A 105 14.26 -20.45 -0.74
N ALA A 106 14.39 -19.78 0.41
CA ALA A 106 15.30 -20.18 1.48
C ALA A 106 14.90 -21.53 2.11
N HIS A 107 13.62 -21.88 2.09
CA HIS A 107 13.10 -23.19 2.51
C HIS A 107 13.22 -24.28 1.41
N GLY A 108 13.93 -24.00 0.31
CA GLY A 108 14.26 -24.98 -0.72
C GLY A 108 13.25 -25.10 -1.86
N GLU A 109 12.17 -24.31 -1.86
CA GLU A 109 11.19 -24.35 -2.94
C GLU A 109 11.80 -23.99 -4.30
N SER A 110 11.38 -24.69 -5.36
CA SER A 110 11.98 -24.53 -6.67
C SER A 110 11.64 -23.16 -7.29
N PRO A 111 12.55 -22.53 -8.06
CA PRO A 111 12.26 -21.28 -8.77
C PRO A 111 11.12 -21.42 -9.78
N LYS A 112 10.89 -22.63 -10.29
CA LYS A 112 9.80 -22.93 -11.22
C LYS A 112 8.43 -22.80 -10.53
N ALA A 113 8.27 -23.45 -9.37
CA ALA A 113 7.01 -23.41 -8.62
C ALA A 113 6.65 -21.97 -8.20
N LEU A 114 7.64 -21.21 -7.70
CA LEU A 114 7.44 -19.81 -7.31
C LEU A 114 7.10 -18.93 -8.52
N ALA A 115 7.72 -19.17 -9.67
CA ALA A 115 7.43 -18.41 -10.88
C ALA A 115 6.00 -18.62 -11.38
N GLU A 116 5.53 -19.87 -11.38
CA GLU A 116 4.16 -20.24 -11.78
C GLU A 116 3.12 -19.63 -10.83
N GLU A 117 3.34 -19.74 -9.51
CA GLU A 117 2.40 -19.22 -8.52
C GLU A 117 2.30 -17.69 -8.53
N PHE A 118 3.44 -17.00 -8.61
CA PHE A 118 3.47 -15.54 -8.57
C PHE A 118 3.34 -14.88 -9.96
N GLY A 119 3.18 -15.68 -11.03
CA GLY A 119 2.96 -15.19 -12.39
C GLY A 119 4.14 -14.40 -12.99
N VAL A 120 5.37 -14.82 -12.67
CA VAL A 120 6.62 -14.16 -13.12
C VAL A 120 7.51 -15.11 -13.91
N CYS A 121 8.45 -14.58 -14.69
CA CYS A 121 9.44 -15.41 -15.37
C CYS A 121 10.35 -16.11 -14.37
N ARG A 122 10.67 -17.39 -14.61
CA ARG A 122 11.54 -18.20 -13.75
C ARG A 122 12.91 -17.58 -13.52
N GLU A 123 13.46 -16.93 -14.54
CA GLU A 123 14.75 -16.24 -14.52
C GLU A 123 14.74 -15.02 -13.60
N TYR A 124 13.55 -14.50 -13.27
CA TYR A 124 13.40 -13.38 -12.35
C TYR A 124 13.57 -13.81 -10.89
N ILE A 125 13.21 -15.04 -10.52
CA ILE A 125 13.31 -15.52 -9.13
C ILE A 125 14.74 -15.42 -8.57
N PRO A 126 15.80 -15.89 -9.25
CA PRO A 126 17.18 -15.68 -8.78
C PRO A 126 17.58 -14.20 -8.65
N VAL A 127 17.02 -13.31 -9.46
CA VAL A 127 17.29 -11.85 -9.42
C VAL A 127 16.63 -11.23 -8.19
N LEU A 128 15.42 -11.66 -7.85
CA LEU A 128 14.69 -11.26 -6.64
C LEU A 128 15.41 -11.68 -5.36
N VAL A 129 15.90 -12.93 -5.35
CA VAL A 129 16.62 -13.52 -4.20
C VAL A 129 17.96 -12.83 -3.98
N LYS A 130 18.69 -12.48 -5.05
CA LYS A 130 19.97 -11.76 -4.97
C LYS A 130 19.82 -10.24 -4.69
N GLY A 131 18.59 -9.73 -4.55
CA GLY A 131 18.35 -8.30 -4.29
C GLY A 131 18.64 -7.36 -5.47
N ARG A 132 18.91 -7.87 -6.68
CA ARG A 132 19.33 -7.03 -7.83
C ARG A 132 18.21 -6.14 -8.39
N ALA A 133 16.96 -6.56 -8.30
CA ALA A 133 15.80 -5.81 -8.81
C ALA A 133 15.04 -5.02 -7.73
N TRP A 134 15.20 -5.43 -6.46
CA TRP A 134 14.53 -4.87 -5.29
C TRP A 134 15.58 -4.54 -4.23
N SER A 135 16.42 -3.54 -4.52
CA SER A 135 17.49 -3.07 -3.64
C SER A 135 17.00 -2.34 -2.40
N CYS A 136 15.74 -1.87 -2.41
CA CYS A 136 15.10 -1.25 -1.25
C CYS A 136 14.63 -2.27 -0.19
N ILE A 137 14.58 -3.57 -0.52
CA ILE A 137 14.19 -4.62 0.43
C ILE A 137 15.46 -5.28 0.97
N PRO A 138 15.73 -5.23 2.29
CA PRO A 138 16.90 -5.89 2.88
C PRO A 138 16.91 -7.38 2.55
N ILE A 139 18.12 -7.91 2.29
CA ILE A 139 18.35 -9.32 1.92
C ILE A 139 18.35 -10.17 3.18
#